data_AF-A0A9E6EIL1-F1
#
_entry.id   AF-A0A9E6EIL1-F1
#
_cell.length_a   1.000
_cell.length_b   1.000
_cell.length_c   1.000
_cell.angle_alpha   90.00
_cell.angle_beta   90.00
_cell.angle_gamma   90.00
#
_symmetry.space_group_name_H-M   'P 1'
#
loop_
_entity.id
_entity.type
_entity.pdbx_description
1 polymer ?
#
loop_
_entity_poly.entity_id
_entity_poly.type
_entity_poly.pdbx_seq_one_letter_code
_entity_poly.pdbx_strand_id
1 'polypeptide(L)' 'MTTKIVYYGPGLCGKTTNLNTIYGRTSQKARGEMVSLNTETDRTLFFDLLPMDVGIIGGFKTKLQLSTG' A
#
# COMPACT_ATOMS: atom_id res chain seq x y z
N MET A 1 -16.89 -2.18 0.23
CA MET A 1 -16.21 -2.08 -1.09
C MET A 1 -14.71 -2.04 -0.86
N THR A 2 -13.92 -2.74 -1.68
CA THR A 2 -12.46 -2.74 -1.58
C THR A 2 -11.88 -2.38 -2.94
N THR A 3 -10.99 -1.39 -2.96
CA THR A 3 -10.29 -0.95 -4.17
C THR A 3 -8.80 -1.22 -4.01
N LYS A 4 -8.20 -1.83 -5.04
CA LYS A 4 -6.75 -2.06 -5.11
C LYS A 4 -6.11 -0.97 -5.96
N ILE A 5 -5.04 -0.37 -5.46
CA ILE A 5 -4.25 0.64 -6.17
C ILE A 5 -2.81 0.14 -6.21
N VAL A 6 -2.29 -0.08 -7.41
CA VAL A 6 -0.93 -0.54 -7.62
C VAL A 6 -0.08 0.64 -8.08
N TYR A 7 0.93 0.98 -7.27
CA TYR A 7 2.01 1.87 -7.65
C TYR A 7 2.96 1.08 -8.52
N TYR A 8 2.96 1.38 -9.82
CA TYR A 8 3.77 0.70 -10.82
C TYR A 8 4.82 1.63 -11.40
N GLY A 9 5.98 1.09 -11.76
CA GLY A 9 7.04 1.87 -12.39
C GLY A 9 8.40 1.18 -12.31
N PRO A 10 9.46 1.80 -12.86
CA PRO A 10 10.82 1.27 -12.80
C PRO A 10 11.33 1.02 -11.38
N GLY A 11 12.40 0.23 -11.25
CA GLY A 11 13.14 0.12 -9.99
C GLY A 11 13.60 1.49 -9.50
N LEU A 12 13.61 1.70 -8.18
CA LEU A 12 14.08 2.93 -7.53
C LEU A 12 13.32 4.23 -7.89
N CYS A 13 12.19 4.16 -8.60
CA CYS A 13 11.40 5.36 -8.94
C CYS A 13 10.55 5.93 -7.78
N GLY A 14 10.78 5.47 -6.54
CA GLY A 14 10.14 6.02 -5.34
C GLY A 14 8.79 5.40 -4.94
N LYS A 15 8.40 4.23 -5.48
CA LYS A 15 7.12 3.56 -5.15
C LYS A 15 6.97 3.29 -3.65
N THR A 16 7.97 2.63 -3.06
CA THR A 16 8.03 2.32 -1.62
C THR A 16 8.06 3.59 -0.77
N THR A 17 8.75 4.64 -1.22
CA THR A 17 8.77 5.95 -0.55
C THR A 17 7.37 6.57 -0.48
N ASN A 18 6.56 6.39 -1.54
CA ASN A 18 5.20 6.89 -1.60
C ASN A 18 4.30 6.21 -0.55
N LEU A 19 4.32 4.87 -0.49
CA LEU A 19 3.58 4.12 0.52
C LEU A 19 4.04 4.44 1.95
N ASN A 20 5.34 4.57 2.19
CA ASN A 20 5.87 4.97 3.50
C ASN A 20 5.39 6.37 3.91
N THR A 21 5.32 7.31 2.96
CA THR A 21 4.82 8.66 3.21
C THR A 21 3.34 8.64 3.58
N ILE A 22 2.53 7.86 2.85
CA ILE A 22 1.09 7.68 3.14
C ILE A 22 0.91 7.02 4.52
N TYR A 23 1.68 5.97 4.81
CA TYR A 23 1.68 5.28 6.11
C TYR A 23 1.97 6.23 7.27
N GLY A 24 3.03 7.03 7.17
CA GLY A 24 3.43 7.98 8.23
C GLY A 24 2.45 9.15 8.42
N ARG A 25 1.71 9.54 7.37
CA ARG A 25 0.75 10.65 7.42
C ARG A 25 -0.68 10.22 7.75
N THR A 26 -0.96 8.92 7.76
CA THR A 26 -2.29 8.39 8.06
C THR A 26 -2.40 7.98 9.53
N SER A 27 -3.53 8.34 10.16
CA SER A 27 -3.87 7.90 11.52
C SER A 27 -3.81 6.38 11.66
N GLN A 28 -3.23 5.88 12.76
CA GLN A 28 -3.17 4.44 13.06
C GLN A 28 -4.53 3.77 13.09
N LYS A 29 -5.63 4.51 13.35
CA LYS A 29 -6.99 3.96 13.33
C LYS A 29 -7.52 3.70 11.91
N ALA A 30 -6.93 4.34 10.90
CA ALA A 30 -7.40 4.33 9.51
C ALA A 30 -6.50 3.49 8.58
N ARG A 31 -5.45 2.86 9.11
CA ARG A 31 -4.56 1.97 8.35
C ARG A 31 -4.20 0.73 9.16
N GLY A 32 -3.94 -0.37 8.46
CA GLY A 32 -3.29 -1.53 9.07
C GLY A 32 -1.77 -1.40 9.07
N GLU A 33 -1.11 -2.48 9.44
CA GLU A 33 0.34 -2.62 9.32
C GLU A 33 0.76 -2.65 7.85
N MET A 34 1.89 -2.02 7.56
CA MET A 34 2.52 -2.13 6.25
C MET A 34 3.27 -3.46 6.20
N VAL A 35 2.96 -4.28 5.19
CA VAL A 35 3.62 -5.58 4.98
C VAL A 35 4.56 -5.44 3.81
N SER A 36 5.85 -5.76 4.02
CA SER A 36 6.85 -5.81 2.95
C SER A 36 7.33 -7.25 2.78
N LEU A 37 7.29 -7.75 1.56
CA LEU A 37 7.81 -9.06 1.17
C LEU A 37 9.11 -8.85 0.40
N ASN A 38 10.21 -9.33 0.97
CA ASN A 38 11.54 -9.31 0.36
C ASN A 38 12.04 -10.76 0.27
N THR A 39 11.92 -11.39 -0.90
CA THR A 39 12.45 -12.76 -1.09
C THR A 39 13.80 -12.71 -1.80
N GLU A 40 14.83 -13.23 -1.15
CA GLU A 40 16.15 -13.48 -1.74
C GLU A 40 16.10 -14.78 -2.57
N THR A 41 15.65 -14.67 -3.81
CA THR A 41 15.81 -15.72 -4.84
C THR A 41 16.43 -15.11 -6.10
N ASP A 42 16.72 -15.91 -7.13
CA ASP A 42 17.29 -15.44 -8.42
C ASP A 42 16.51 -14.27 -9.05
N ARG A 43 15.26 -14.05 -8.65
CA ARG A 43 14.52 -12.82 -8.87
C ARG A 43 14.24 -12.18 -7.52
N THR A 44 14.92 -11.08 -7.22
CA THR A 44 14.59 -10.30 -6.03
C THR A 44 13.20 -9.70 -6.21
N LEU A 45 12.25 -10.13 -5.38
CA LEU A 45 10.88 -9.63 -5.38
C LEU A 45 10.71 -8.74 -4.15
N PHE A 46 10.53 -7.45 -4.41
CA PHE A 46 10.25 -6.43 -3.39
C PHE A 46 8.81 -5.98 -3.58
N PHE A 47 7.96 -6.22 -2.59
CA PHE A 47 6.55 -5.88 -2.66
C PHE A 47 6.06 -5.30 -1.34
N ASP A 48 5.42 -4.14 -1.39
CA ASP A 48 4.79 -3.51 -0.24
C ASP A 48 3.27 -3.62 -0.36
N LEU A 49 2.58 -3.80 0.76
CA LEU A 49 1.13 -3.78 0.89
C LEU A 49 0.73 -2.89 2.08
N LEU A 50 -0.19 -1.95 1.83
CA LEU A 50 -0.76 -1.08 2.85
C LEU A 50 -2.31 -1.11 2.77
N PRO A 51 -2.98 -1.82 3.70
CA PRO A 51 -4.42 -1.78 3.83
C PRO A 51 -4.87 -0.51 4.58
N MET A 52 -5.92 0.14 4.09
CA MET A 52 -6.49 1.35 4.69
C MET A 52 -8.02 1.29 4.75
N ASP A 53 -8.60 1.86 5.81
CA ASP A 53 -10.03 2.13 5.92
C ASP A 53 -10.24 3.64 5.77
N VAL A 54 -10.95 4.03 4.71
CA VAL A 54 -11.20 5.44 4.38
C VAL A 54 -12.62 5.87 4.78
N GLY A 55 -13.33 5.03 5.52
CA GLY A 55 -14.67 5.34 6.02
C GLY A 55 -15.76 5.10 4.97
N ILE A 56 -16.80 5.95 5.01
CA ILE A 56 -17.97 5.83 4.13
C ILE A 56 -17.82 6.80 2.96
N ILE A 57 -17.83 6.25 1.74
CA ILE A 57 -17.82 7.02 0.49
C ILE A 57 -19.08 6.62 -0.29
N GLY A 58 -19.96 7.58 -0.59
CA GLY A 58 -21.21 7.33 -1.31
C GLY A 58 -22.14 6.32 -0.62
N GLY A 59 -22.15 6.25 0.72
CA GLY A 59 -22.95 5.29 1.48
C GLY A 59 -22.29 3.91 1.67
N PHE A 60 -21.12 3.67 1.07
CA PHE A 60 -20.40 2.40 1.18
C PHE A 60 -19.18 2.50 2.09
N LYS A 61 -19.05 1.57 3.03
CA LYS A 61 -17.80 1.36 3.75
C LYS A 61 -16.71 0.95 2.75
N THR A 62 -15.67 1.76 2.65
CA THR A 62 -14.65 1.66 1.61
C THR A 62 -13.28 1.39 2.21
N LYS A 63 -12.60 0.39 1.67
CA LYS A 63 -11.23 0.02 2.01
C LYS A 63 -10.33 0.19 0.80
N LEU A 64 -9.11 0.65 1.02
CA LEU A 64 -8.06 0.68 0.01
C LEU A 64 -7.00 -0.38 0.33
N GLN A 65 -6.44 -0.97 -0.71
CA GLN A 65 -5.24 -1.79 -0.65
C GLN A 65 -4.23 -1.16 -1.59
N LEU A 66 -3.26 -0.43 -1.03
CA LEU A 66 -2.16 0.13 -1.80
C LEU A 66 -1.04 -0.90 -1.90
N SER A 67 -0.44 -1.07 -3.06
CA SER A 67 0.72 -1.95 -3.21
C SER A 67 1.73 -1.45 -4.23
N THR A 68 2.97 -1.92 -4.16
CA THR A 68 4.02 -1.62 -5.13
C THR A 68 4.22 -2.77 -6.13
N GLY A 69 4.64 -2.47 -7.35
CA GLY A 69 4.95 -3.45 -8.40
C GLY A 69 6.02 -3.00 -9.37
#